data_AF-A0A922NG81-F1
#
_entry.id   AF-A0A922NG81-F1
#
_cell.length_a   1.000
_cell.length_b   1.000
_cell.length_c   1.000
_cell.angle_alpha   90.00
_cell.angle_beta   90.00
_cell.angle_gamma   90.00
#
_symmetry.space_group_name_H-M   'P 1'
#
loop_
_entity.id
_entity.type
_entity.pdbx_description
1 polymer ?
#
loop_
_entity_poly.entity_id
_entity_poly.type
_entity_poly.pdbx_seq_one_letter_code
_entity_poly.pdbx_strand_id
1 'polypeptide(L)'
;MGPYGDQRDRDTKDCDQTRHQFEHTVRERDKIEEKLQKAQAKKQREEVQLQRQVKLEEKRVERQRLKEIRELERAEKAAERARKVEAQHQKKATQQAQQRKRKASRAPSSKNKRQKRAMEDRARDRVASPPSPPPPKTTSRGRNVNLPQKFR
;
A
#
# COMPACT_ATOMS: atom_id res chain seq x y z
N MET A 1 86.49 41.88 -9.70
CA MET A 1 85.01 41.97 -9.53
C MET A 1 84.49 42.80 -10.70
N GLY A 2 83.97 42.15 -11.74
CA GLY A 2 83.61 42.82 -13.00
C GLY A 2 82.17 43.37 -13.01
N PRO A 3 81.87 44.38 -13.84
CA PRO A 3 80.58 45.12 -13.86
C PRO A 3 79.35 44.31 -14.34
N TYR A 4 79.50 43.00 -14.60
CA TYR A 4 78.46 42.12 -15.15
C TYR A 4 77.73 41.23 -14.12
N GLY A 5 78.13 41.27 -12.84
CA GLY A 5 77.40 40.58 -11.77
C GLY A 5 76.07 41.26 -11.44
N ASP A 6 76.13 42.58 -11.28
CA ASP A 6 75.02 43.42 -10.79
C ASP A 6 73.87 43.62 -11.79
N GLN A 7 74.10 43.30 -13.06
CA GLN A 7 73.08 43.36 -14.11
C GLN A 7 72.24 42.07 -14.12
N ARG A 8 72.90 40.90 -14.03
CA ARG A 8 72.22 39.59 -14.00
C ARG A 8 71.32 39.42 -12.78
N ASP A 9 71.74 39.95 -11.63
CA ASP A 9 70.96 39.91 -10.38
C ASP A 9 69.74 40.83 -10.42
N ARG A 10 69.75 41.91 -11.22
CA ARG A 10 68.58 42.76 -11.47
C ARG A 10 67.60 42.10 -12.42
N ASP A 11 68.11 41.55 -13.53
CA ASP A 11 67.28 40.85 -14.52
C ASP A 11 66.54 39.64 -13.92
N THR A 12 67.17 38.92 -12.98
CA THR A 12 66.49 37.82 -12.25
C THR A 12 65.41 38.31 -11.31
N LYS A 13 65.66 39.40 -10.55
CA LYS A 13 64.66 40.00 -9.65
C LYS A 13 63.42 40.49 -10.43
N ASP A 14 63.63 41.09 -11.60
CA ASP A 14 62.53 41.55 -12.45
C ASP A 14 61.73 40.38 -13.04
N CYS A 15 62.40 39.27 -13.39
CA CYS A 15 61.75 38.04 -13.85
C CYS A 15 60.90 37.39 -12.75
N ASP A 16 61.44 37.29 -11.53
CA ASP A 16 60.74 36.74 -10.37
C ASP A 16 59.55 37.63 -9.94
N GLN A 17 59.71 38.94 -10.03
CA GLN A 17 58.63 39.89 -9.75
C GLN A 17 57.50 39.78 -10.77
N THR A 18 57.83 39.64 -12.06
CA THR A 18 56.84 39.43 -13.13
C THR A 18 56.11 38.10 -12.93
N ARG A 19 56.82 37.04 -12.55
CA ARG A 19 56.24 35.73 -12.23
C ARG A 19 55.29 35.80 -11.03
N HIS A 20 55.68 36.48 -9.96
CA HIS A 20 54.81 36.66 -8.79
C HIS A 20 53.55 37.45 -9.11
N GLN A 21 53.64 38.48 -9.94
CA GLN A 21 52.45 39.20 -10.41
C GLN A 21 51.55 38.29 -11.25
N PHE A 22 52.12 37.50 -12.15
CA PHE A 22 51.35 36.53 -12.94
C PHE A 22 50.64 35.50 -12.04
N GLU A 23 51.37 34.86 -11.12
CA GLU A 23 50.79 33.90 -10.16
C GLU A 23 49.69 34.53 -9.30
N HIS A 24 49.85 35.78 -8.88
CA HIS A 24 48.82 36.51 -8.14
C HIS A 24 47.56 36.71 -9.00
N THR A 25 47.71 37.12 -10.26
CA THR A 25 46.55 37.30 -11.17
C THR A 25 45.84 35.99 -11.48
N VAL A 26 46.57 34.87 -11.62
CA VAL A 26 45.99 33.54 -11.81
C VAL A 26 45.19 33.14 -10.58
N ARG A 27 45.76 33.28 -9.37
CA ARG A 27 45.05 32.98 -8.12
C ARG A 27 43.78 33.80 -7.94
N GLU A 28 43.78 35.08 -8.32
CA GLU A 28 42.58 35.91 -8.26
C GLU A 28 41.52 35.48 -9.27
N ARG A 29 41.91 35.08 -10.48
CA ARG A 29 41.00 34.50 -11.47
C ARG A 29 40.40 33.19 -10.98
N ASP A 30 41.22 32.29 -10.45
CA ASP A 30 40.78 31.01 -9.90
C ASP A 30 39.77 31.20 -8.76
N LYS A 31 40.00 32.17 -7.87
CA LYS A 31 39.03 32.52 -6.80
C LYS A 31 37.70 33.03 -7.35
N ILE A 32 37.72 33.81 -8.42
CA ILE A 32 36.50 34.33 -9.05
C ILE A 32 35.74 33.19 -9.75
N GLU A 33 36.45 32.34 -10.49
CA GLU A 33 35.88 31.17 -11.16
C GLU A 33 35.29 30.18 -10.16
N GLU A 34 35.99 29.90 -9.05
CA GLU A 34 35.49 29.01 -8.00
C GLU A 34 34.19 29.56 -7.37
N LYS A 35 34.12 30.87 -7.13
CA LYS A 35 32.89 31.52 -6.62
C LYS A 35 31.74 31.42 -7.63
N LEU A 36 32.02 31.62 -8.92
CA LEU A 36 31.04 31.48 -9.99
C LEU A 36 30.51 30.04 -10.07
N GLN A 37 31.40 29.05 -10.06
CA GLN A 37 31.04 27.64 -10.08
C GLN A 37 30.20 27.24 -8.87
N LYS A 38 30.58 27.69 -7.66
CA LYS A 38 29.79 27.46 -6.44
C LYS A 38 28.38 28.06 -6.55
N ALA A 39 28.26 29.28 -7.08
CA ALA A 39 26.96 29.92 -7.28
C ALA A 39 26.10 29.15 -8.29
N GLN A 40 26.68 28.70 -9.41
CA GLN A 40 25.98 27.87 -10.41
C GLN A 40 25.55 26.53 -9.82
N ALA A 41 26.44 25.84 -9.12
CA ALA A 41 26.14 24.57 -8.46
C ALA A 41 25.01 24.71 -7.43
N LYS A 42 24.96 25.84 -6.69
CA LYS A 42 23.87 26.12 -5.75
C LYS A 42 22.54 26.27 -6.48
N LYS A 43 22.50 27.06 -7.57
CA LYS A 43 21.28 27.23 -8.39
C LYS A 43 20.78 25.90 -8.95
N GLN A 44 21.68 25.09 -9.52
CA GLN A 44 21.33 23.77 -10.04
C GLN A 44 20.76 22.84 -8.96
N ARG A 45 21.33 22.86 -7.74
CA ARG A 45 20.80 22.07 -6.61
C ARG A 45 19.40 22.52 -6.22
N GLU A 46 19.15 23.82 -6.16
CA GLU A 46 17.83 24.38 -5.84
C GLU A 46 16.80 24.01 -6.92
N GLU A 47 17.16 24.11 -8.20
CA GLU A 47 16.30 23.70 -9.32
C GLU A 47 15.95 22.21 -9.25
N VAL A 48 16.93 21.34 -8.99
CA VAL A 48 16.69 19.89 -8.84
C VAL A 48 15.79 19.60 -7.63
N GLN A 49 15.96 20.31 -6.52
CA GLN A 49 15.11 20.18 -5.35
C GLN A 49 13.66 20.60 -5.64
N LEU A 50 13.47 21.74 -6.31
CA LEU A 50 12.16 22.23 -6.72
C LEU A 50 11.47 21.24 -7.65
N GLN A 51 12.17 20.75 -8.68
CA GLN A 51 11.63 19.73 -9.59
C GLN A 51 11.22 18.44 -8.85
N ARG A 52 11.99 18.04 -7.83
CA ARG A 52 11.65 16.88 -7.01
C ARG A 52 10.39 17.13 -6.18
N GLN A 53 10.22 18.32 -5.63
CA GLN A 53 9.03 18.69 -4.85
C GLN A 53 7.78 18.67 -5.74
N VAL A 54 7.83 19.30 -6.91
CA VAL A 54 6.72 19.31 -7.89
C VAL A 54 6.30 17.88 -8.23
N LYS A 55 7.25 17.00 -8.58
CA LYS A 55 6.95 15.59 -8.89
C LYS A 55 6.33 14.82 -7.72
N LEU A 56 6.67 15.17 -6.49
CA LEU A 56 6.07 14.54 -5.30
C LEU A 56 4.64 15.03 -5.08
N GLU A 57 4.38 16.31 -5.29
CA GLU A 57 3.06 16.90 -5.18
C GLU A 57 2.10 16.35 -6.25
N GLU A 58 2.54 16.29 -7.51
CA GLU A 58 1.78 15.67 -8.60
C GLU A 58 1.36 14.23 -8.26
N LYS A 59 2.30 13.42 -7.75
CA LYS A 59 2.02 12.03 -7.32
C LYS A 59 1.04 11.96 -6.14
N ARG A 60 1.06 12.94 -5.24
CA ARG A 60 0.10 13.00 -4.12
C ARG A 60 -1.29 13.32 -4.64
N VAL A 61 -1.41 14.31 -5.52
CA VAL A 61 -2.68 14.71 -6.14
C VAL A 61 -3.26 13.54 -6.95
N GLU A 62 -2.46 12.89 -7.77
CA GLU A 62 -2.90 11.71 -8.55
C GLU A 62 -3.40 10.58 -7.64
N ARG A 63 -2.67 10.29 -6.55
CA ARG A 63 -3.08 9.30 -5.56
C ARG A 63 -4.38 9.67 -4.87
N GLN A 64 -4.58 10.95 -4.53
CA GLN A 64 -5.82 11.43 -3.93
C GLN A 64 -7.00 11.27 -4.89
N ARG A 65 -6.84 11.67 -6.15
CA ARG A 65 -7.86 11.47 -7.20
C ARG A 65 -8.23 10.00 -7.36
N LEU A 66 -7.24 9.11 -7.42
CA LEU A 66 -7.48 7.65 -7.49
C LEU A 66 -8.20 7.12 -6.24
N LYS A 67 -7.88 7.66 -5.06
CA LYS A 67 -8.54 7.29 -3.81
C LYS A 67 -10.01 7.72 -3.82
N GLU A 68 -10.30 8.96 -4.24
CA GLU A 68 -11.65 9.49 -4.34
C GLU A 68 -12.50 8.68 -5.32
N ILE A 69 -11.98 8.40 -6.52
CA ILE A 69 -12.69 7.55 -7.50
C ILE A 69 -13.02 6.18 -6.91
N ARG A 70 -12.05 5.55 -6.25
CA ARG A 70 -12.22 4.23 -5.64
C ARG A 70 -13.19 4.26 -4.45
N GLU A 71 -13.27 5.37 -3.73
CA GLU A 71 -14.21 5.56 -2.63
C GLU A 71 -15.63 5.76 -3.15
N LEU A 72 -15.81 6.56 -4.20
CA LEU A 72 -17.08 6.74 -4.89
C LEU A 72 -17.60 5.42 -5.45
N GLU A 73 -16.76 4.64 -6.15
CA GLU A 73 -17.15 3.33 -6.67
C GLU A 73 -17.56 2.36 -5.54
N ARG A 74 -16.82 2.36 -4.42
CA ARG A 74 -17.19 1.55 -3.25
C ARG A 74 -18.50 1.99 -2.63
N ALA A 75 -18.73 3.30 -2.51
CA ALA A 75 -19.94 3.86 -1.96
C ALA A 75 -21.15 3.53 -2.83
N GLU A 76 -21.04 3.67 -4.15
CA GLU A 76 -22.08 3.29 -5.11
C GLU A 76 -22.41 1.80 -5.01
N LYS A 77 -21.38 0.94 -5.00
CA LYS A 77 -21.55 -0.51 -4.87
C LYS A 77 -22.17 -0.91 -3.53
N ALA A 78 -21.83 -0.20 -2.45
CA ALA A 78 -22.44 -0.40 -1.14
C ALA A 78 -23.92 0.02 -1.15
N ALA A 79 -24.26 1.16 -1.76
CA ALA A 79 -25.62 1.63 -1.91
C ALA A 79 -26.46 0.66 -2.77
N GLU A 80 -25.92 0.13 -3.86
CA GLU A 80 -26.59 -0.87 -4.70
C GLU A 80 -26.89 -2.15 -3.89
N ARG A 81 -25.92 -2.63 -3.10
CA ARG A 81 -26.11 -3.78 -2.21
C ARG A 81 -27.18 -3.51 -1.16
N ALA A 82 -27.18 -2.32 -0.55
CA ALA A 82 -28.19 -1.94 0.43
C ALA A 82 -29.60 -1.94 -0.18
N ARG A 83 -29.77 -1.37 -1.39
CA ARG A 83 -31.05 -1.41 -2.12
C ARG A 83 -31.53 -2.83 -2.40
N LYS A 84 -30.62 -3.74 -2.80
CA LYS A 84 -30.97 -5.15 -3.03
C LYS A 84 -31.43 -5.85 -1.76
N VAL A 85 -30.72 -5.61 -0.65
CA VAL A 85 -31.06 -6.17 0.66
C VAL A 85 -32.41 -5.64 1.14
N GLU A 86 -32.64 -4.34 1.05
CA GLU A 86 -33.91 -3.70 1.40
C GLU A 86 -35.08 -4.28 0.58
N ALA A 87 -34.93 -4.40 -0.74
CA ALA A 87 -35.94 -5.00 -1.60
C ALA A 87 -36.25 -6.46 -1.21
N GLN A 88 -35.25 -7.24 -0.80
CA GLN A 88 -35.47 -8.59 -0.27
C GLN A 88 -36.22 -8.58 1.07
N HIS A 89 -35.86 -7.67 1.98
CA HIS A 89 -36.56 -7.53 3.26
C HIS A 89 -38.01 -7.11 3.07
N GLN A 90 -38.29 -6.17 2.17
CA GLN A 90 -39.67 -5.77 1.83
C GLN A 90 -40.48 -6.95 1.28
N LYS A 91 -39.90 -7.76 0.37
CA LYS A 91 -40.55 -8.99 -0.14
C LYS A 91 -40.83 -10.02 0.96
N LYS A 92 -39.89 -10.22 1.89
CA LYS A 92 -40.09 -11.12 3.04
C LYS A 92 -41.17 -10.60 3.99
N ALA A 93 -41.17 -9.30 4.27
CA ALA A 93 -42.14 -8.66 5.15
C ALA A 93 -43.57 -8.78 4.59
N THR A 94 -43.77 -8.53 3.29
CA THR A 94 -45.08 -8.68 2.65
C THR A 94 -45.56 -10.14 2.67
N GLN A 95 -44.69 -11.10 2.36
CA GLN A 95 -45.02 -12.53 2.46
C GLN A 95 -45.40 -12.95 3.89
N GLN A 96 -44.62 -12.51 4.89
CA GLN A 96 -44.91 -12.83 6.29
C GLN A 96 -46.24 -12.22 6.76
N ALA A 97 -46.53 -10.98 6.36
CA ALA A 97 -47.80 -10.31 6.67
C ALA A 97 -49.00 -11.06 6.06
N GLN A 98 -48.87 -11.55 4.82
CA GLN A 98 -49.91 -12.37 4.18
C GLN A 98 -50.12 -13.71 4.89
N GLN A 99 -49.05 -14.38 5.32
CA GLN A 99 -49.17 -15.66 6.04
C GLN A 99 -49.86 -15.52 7.40
N ARG A 100 -49.62 -14.42 8.11
CA ARG A 100 -50.26 -14.17 9.42
C ARG A 100 -51.78 -14.00 9.34
N LYS A 101 -52.32 -13.48 8.23
CA LYS A 101 -53.77 -13.30 8.07
C LYS A 101 -54.54 -14.60 7.73
N ARG A 102 -53.86 -15.72 7.45
CA ARG A 102 -54.50 -16.93 6.89
C ARG A 102 -54.41 -18.21 7.73
N LYS A 103 -53.95 -18.14 8.99
CA LYS A 103 -53.80 -19.33 9.85
C LYS A 103 -54.88 -19.51 10.92
N ALA A 104 -55.68 -18.49 11.22
CA ALA A 104 -56.78 -18.62 12.18
C ALA A 104 -58.07 -19.23 11.57
N SER A 105 -58.26 -19.17 10.25
CA SER A 105 -59.50 -19.66 9.60
C SER A 105 -59.39 -21.05 8.97
N ARG A 106 -58.22 -21.69 9.02
CA ARG A 106 -58.03 -23.03 8.45
C ARG A 106 -58.17 -24.06 9.56
N ALA A 107 -59.33 -24.70 9.63
CA ALA A 107 -59.55 -25.84 10.51
C ALA A 107 -58.40 -26.86 10.34
N PRO A 108 -57.86 -27.41 11.45
CA PRO A 108 -56.84 -28.45 11.35
C PRO A 108 -57.43 -29.61 10.54
N SER A 109 -56.82 -29.95 9.39
CA SER A 109 -57.29 -31.10 8.63
C SER A 109 -57.05 -32.34 9.48
N SER A 110 -58.12 -33.02 9.87
CA SER A 110 -58.10 -34.28 10.63
C SER A 110 -57.46 -35.38 9.78
N LYS A 111 -56.13 -35.47 9.81
CA LYS A 111 -55.41 -36.57 9.16
C LYS A 111 -55.09 -37.65 10.18
N ASN A 112 -55.86 -38.73 10.03
CA ASN A 112 -55.68 -40.13 10.45
C ASN A 112 -54.48 -40.46 11.33
N LYS A 113 -54.81 -41.03 12.50
CA LYS A 113 -53.97 -41.68 13.50
C LYS A 113 -52.97 -42.64 12.84
N ARG A 114 -51.67 -42.34 12.97
CA ARG A 114 -50.55 -43.16 12.49
C ARG A 114 -50.56 -44.51 13.21
N GLN A 115 -50.91 -45.60 12.50
CA GLN A 115 -50.66 -46.96 13.00
C GLN A 115 -49.15 -47.17 13.14
N LYS A 116 -48.69 -47.50 14.36
CA LYS A 116 -47.35 -48.04 14.59
C LYS A 116 -47.28 -49.41 13.88
N ARG A 117 -46.41 -49.55 12.88
CA ARG A 117 -45.86 -50.86 12.55
C ARG A 117 -44.65 -51.08 13.46
N ALA A 118 -44.77 -52.02 14.39
CA ALA A 118 -43.61 -52.60 15.04
C ALA A 118 -42.78 -53.28 13.95
N MET A 119 -41.54 -52.83 13.77
CA MET A 119 -40.54 -53.58 13.04
C MET A 119 -39.63 -54.17 14.10
N GLU A 120 -39.71 -55.50 14.20
CA GLU A 120 -38.80 -56.35 14.94
C GLU A 120 -37.36 -56.17 14.48
N ASP A 121 -36.47 -56.58 15.37
CA ASP A 121 -35.04 -56.68 15.24
C ASP A 121 -34.56 -57.07 13.84
N ARG A 122 -33.70 -56.21 13.29
CA ARG A 122 -32.61 -56.69 12.46
C ARG A 122 -31.39 -55.83 12.71
N ALA A 123 -30.62 -56.27 13.71
CA ALA A 123 -29.19 -56.08 13.79
C ALA A 123 -28.59 -56.18 12.38
N ARG A 124 -28.20 -55.03 11.84
CA ARG A 124 -27.26 -54.93 10.74
C ARG A 124 -26.11 -54.14 11.31
N ASP A 125 -25.07 -54.88 11.71
CA ASP A 125 -23.72 -54.39 11.87
C ASP A 125 -23.39 -53.42 10.73
N ARG A 126 -23.46 -52.13 11.04
CA ARG A 126 -22.66 -51.13 10.34
C ARG A 126 -21.63 -50.70 11.34
N VAL A 127 -20.45 -51.30 11.26
CA VAL A 127 -19.23 -50.69 11.76
C VAL A 127 -19.19 -49.29 11.16
N ALA A 128 -19.45 -48.29 11.98
CA ALA A 128 -19.34 -46.90 11.57
C ALA A 128 -17.89 -46.69 11.15
N SER A 129 -17.69 -46.34 9.87
CA SER A 129 -16.37 -45.90 9.41
C SER A 129 -15.90 -44.78 10.33
N PRO A 130 -14.68 -44.85 10.88
CA PRO A 130 -14.18 -43.82 11.76
C PRO A 130 -14.22 -42.46 11.05
N PRO A 131 -14.57 -41.37 11.74
CA PRO A 131 -14.58 -40.05 11.15
C PRO A 131 -13.17 -39.73 10.61
N SER A 132 -13.12 -39.19 9.40
CA SER A 132 -11.88 -38.72 8.78
C SER A 132 -11.16 -37.74 9.74
N PRO A 133 -9.83 -37.86 9.92
CA PRO A 133 -9.10 -36.96 10.79
C PRO A 133 -9.27 -35.50 10.36
N PRO A 134 -9.30 -34.55 11.31
CA PRO A 134 -9.42 -33.13 10.98
C PRO A 134 -8.22 -32.70 10.11
N PRO A 135 -8.43 -31.82 9.12
CA PRO A 135 -7.35 -31.33 8.29
C PRO A 135 -6.29 -30.61 9.14
N PRO A 136 -5.01 -30.67 8.76
CA PRO A 136 -3.95 -29.98 9.47
C PRO A 136 -4.25 -28.48 9.54
N LYS A 137 -4.04 -27.88 10.72
CA LYS A 137 -4.19 -26.43 10.90
C LYS A 137 -3.09 -25.72 10.11
N THR A 138 -3.47 -25.10 9.00
CA THR A 138 -2.57 -24.29 8.16
C THR A 138 -2.89 -22.81 8.28
N THR A 139 -1.85 -21.98 8.23
CA THR A 139 -2.00 -20.51 8.11
C THR A 139 -2.54 -20.14 6.73
N SER A 140 -3.02 -18.90 6.55
CA SER A 140 -3.46 -18.40 5.23
C SER A 140 -2.37 -18.46 4.14
N ARG A 141 -1.09 -18.60 4.54
CA ARG A 141 0.07 -18.76 3.66
C ARG A 141 0.52 -20.23 3.50
N GLY A 142 -0.28 -21.20 3.93
CA GLY A 142 -0.01 -22.63 3.75
C GLY A 142 1.02 -23.24 4.70
N ARG A 143 1.49 -22.51 5.72
CA ARG A 143 2.43 -23.06 6.73
C ARG A 143 1.69 -23.85 7.80
N ASN A 144 2.23 -25.00 8.18
CA ASN A 144 1.72 -25.83 9.28
C ASN A 144 1.85 -25.12 10.64
N VAL A 145 0.78 -25.15 11.44
CA VAL A 145 0.76 -24.56 12.78
C VAL A 145 0.98 -25.66 13.82
N ASN A 146 2.18 -25.72 14.37
CA ASN A 146 2.49 -26.55 15.53
C ASN A 146 2.19 -25.76 16.81
N LEU A 147 0.97 -25.91 17.35
CA LEU A 147 0.59 -25.25 18.59
C LEU A 147 1.25 -25.95 19.79
N PRO A 148 2.06 -25.26 20.62
CA PRO A 148 2.64 -25.82 21.84
C PRO A 148 1.55 -26.37 22.77
N GLN A 149 1.83 -27.45 23.49
CA GLN A 149 0.85 -28.16 24.33
C GLN A 149 0.20 -27.27 25.40
N LYS A 150 0.93 -26.27 25.92
CA LYS A 150 0.41 -25.26 26.85
C LYS A 150 -0.75 -24.40 26.28
N PHE A 151 -0.95 -24.41 24.96
CA PHE A 151 -1.99 -23.66 24.26
C PHE A 151 -3.01 -24.56 23.56
N ARG A 152 -2.94 -25.89 23.75
CA ARG A 152 -3.93 -26.82 23.22
C ARG A 152 -5.16 -26.89 24.11
#